data_AF-X1GAN9-F1
#
_entry.id   AF-X1GAN9-F1
#
_cell.length_a   1.000
_cell.length_b   1.000
_cell.length_c   1.000
_cell.angle_alpha   90.00
_cell.angle_beta   90.00
_cell.angle_gamma   90.00
#
_symmetry.space_group_name_H-M   'P 1'
#
loop_
_entity.id
_entity.type
_entity.pdbx_description
1 polymer ?
#
loop_
_entity_poly.entity_id
_entity_poly.type
_entity_poly.pdbx_seq_one_letter_code
_entity_poly.pdbx_strand_id
1 'polypeptide(L)'
;MEKEDYLSRAKEHLFMTGINDSATKLCFANMTYGIAKIQFLQEKLGLSLDATFISTLDATITRNVERWKNGFGYGGKIEWGDGALELIILDVLPNACGMLVGGLEELPEIENLIDKITKLSVKTSDIKVEGIKVIWDFGKGNHFIDVFKVRNIAGIEDFPPYMFIVHGAGDELRDDNQRGYGL
;
A
#
# COMPACT_ATOMS: atom_id res chain seq x y z
N MET A 1 22.26 -7.32 18.69
CA MET A 1 22.54 -8.05 17.44
C MET A 1 23.58 -7.32 16.61
N GLU A 2 24.36 -8.00 15.78
CA GLU A 2 25.22 -7.36 14.76
C GLU A 2 24.40 -6.94 13.53
N LYS A 3 24.98 -6.12 12.65
CA LYS A 3 24.28 -5.62 11.44
C LYS A 3 23.73 -6.75 10.58
N GLU A 4 24.53 -7.78 10.34
CA GLU A 4 24.18 -8.92 9.50
C GLU A 4 22.99 -9.71 10.08
N ASP A 5 22.89 -9.81 11.41
CA ASP A 5 21.78 -10.45 12.10
C ASP A 5 20.48 -9.67 11.87
N TYR A 6 20.52 -8.34 11.94
CA TYR A 6 19.37 -7.49 11.65
C TYR A 6 18.91 -7.61 10.21
N LEU A 7 19.84 -7.64 9.26
CA LEU A 7 19.51 -7.82 7.84
C LEU A 7 18.93 -9.22 7.56
N SER A 8 19.42 -10.25 8.25
CA SER A 8 18.87 -11.60 8.13
C SER A 8 17.46 -11.67 8.68
N ARG A 9 17.25 -11.16 9.90
CA ARG A 9 15.93 -11.11 10.54
C ARG A 9 14.94 -10.29 9.72
N ALA A 10 15.34 -9.12 9.23
CA ALA A 10 14.46 -8.29 8.42
C ALA A 10 13.90 -9.07 7.23
N LYS A 11 14.72 -9.87 6.53
CA LYS A 11 14.26 -10.69 5.40
C LYS A 11 13.19 -11.71 5.78
N GLU A 12 13.23 -12.26 7.00
CA GLU A 12 12.18 -13.17 7.51
C GLU A 12 10.84 -12.46 7.73
N HIS A 13 10.89 -11.13 7.87
CA HIS A 13 9.75 -10.23 8.06
C HIS A 13 9.38 -9.45 6.78
N LEU A 14 9.88 -9.87 5.62
CA LEU A 14 9.48 -9.33 4.31
C LEU A 14 8.67 -10.39 3.54
N PHE A 15 7.37 -10.13 3.38
CA PHE A 15 6.45 -10.99 2.64
C PHE A 15 6.17 -10.37 1.27
N MET A 16 6.79 -10.90 0.22
CA MET A 16 6.66 -10.37 -1.14
C MET A 16 5.60 -11.10 -1.94
N THR A 17 4.66 -10.36 -2.51
CA THR A 17 3.60 -10.86 -3.42
C THR A 17 3.71 -10.30 -4.85
N GLY A 18 4.65 -9.38 -5.10
CA GLY A 18 4.84 -8.73 -6.39
C GLY A 18 5.30 -9.67 -7.52
N ILE A 19 5.25 -9.18 -8.76
CA ILE A 19 5.49 -9.94 -10.01
C ILE A 19 6.95 -10.41 -10.24
N ASN A 20 7.82 -10.33 -9.22
CA ASN A 20 9.24 -10.73 -9.23
C ASN A 20 10.07 -10.11 -10.38
N ASP A 21 9.72 -8.88 -10.78
CA ASP A 21 10.49 -8.10 -11.75
C ASP A 21 11.70 -7.39 -11.10
N SER A 22 12.48 -6.68 -11.91
CA SER A 22 13.67 -5.97 -11.41
C SER A 22 13.32 -4.89 -10.37
N ALA A 23 12.18 -4.22 -10.52
CA ALA A 23 11.75 -3.18 -9.59
C ALA A 23 11.36 -3.77 -8.24
N THR A 24 10.62 -4.89 -8.24
CA THR A 24 10.25 -5.66 -7.05
C THR A 24 11.49 -6.16 -6.32
N LYS A 25 12.51 -6.67 -7.04
CA LYS A 25 13.76 -7.14 -6.46
C LYS A 25 14.56 -6.02 -5.79
N LEU A 26 14.64 -4.86 -6.45
CA LEU A 26 15.27 -3.68 -5.87
C LEU A 26 14.50 -3.16 -4.65
N CYS A 27 13.16 -3.16 -4.71
CA CYS A 27 12.31 -2.85 -3.58
C CYS A 27 12.62 -3.76 -2.39
N PHE A 28 12.61 -5.08 -2.58
CA PHE A 28 12.94 -6.06 -1.53
C PHE A 28 14.33 -5.83 -0.91
N ALA A 29 15.34 -5.63 -1.75
CA ALA A 29 16.70 -5.38 -1.29
C ALA A 29 16.78 -4.10 -0.44
N ASN A 30 16.08 -3.04 -0.84
CA ASN A 30 16.07 -1.78 -0.11
C ASN A 30 15.24 -1.86 1.19
N MET A 31 14.03 -2.43 1.11
CA MET A 31 13.11 -2.65 2.24
C MET A 31 13.77 -3.46 3.37
N THR A 32 14.68 -4.37 3.03
CA THR A 32 15.46 -5.11 4.04
C THR A 32 16.20 -4.15 4.97
N TYR A 33 16.79 -3.07 4.46
CA TYR A 33 17.45 -2.06 5.28
C TYR A 33 16.45 -1.24 6.10
N GLY A 34 15.33 -0.84 5.50
CA GLY A 34 14.27 -0.10 6.21
C GLY A 34 13.74 -0.87 7.41
N ILE A 35 13.36 -2.13 7.21
CA ILE A 35 12.86 -3.00 8.29
C ILE A 35 13.96 -3.30 9.32
N ALA A 36 15.20 -3.57 8.89
CA ALA A 36 16.31 -3.77 9.82
C ALA A 36 16.56 -2.55 10.72
N LYS A 37 16.43 -1.32 10.21
CA LYS A 37 16.53 -0.09 11.01
C LYS A 37 15.42 0.02 12.05
N ILE A 38 14.18 -0.33 11.69
CA ILE A 38 13.05 -0.31 12.64
C ILE A 38 13.29 -1.36 13.72
N GLN A 39 13.65 -2.59 13.35
CA GLN A 39 13.95 -3.65 14.31
C GLN A 39 15.13 -3.26 15.22
N PHE A 40 16.18 -2.64 14.68
CA PHE A 40 17.25 -2.09 15.51
C PHE A 40 16.74 -1.10 16.56
N LEU A 41 15.87 -0.17 16.16
CA LEU A 41 15.25 0.77 17.09
C LEU A 41 14.37 0.06 18.12
N GLN A 42 13.55 -0.92 17.69
CA GLN A 42 12.73 -1.74 18.59
C GLN A 42 13.60 -2.43 19.66
N GLU A 43 14.75 -3.02 19.29
CA GLU A 43 15.69 -3.63 20.25
C GLU A 43 16.15 -2.59 21.27
N LYS A 44 16.55 -1.40 20.82
CA LYS A 44 17.04 -0.33 21.71
C LYS A 44 15.99 0.21 22.65
N LEU A 45 14.72 0.12 22.28
CA LEU A 45 13.58 0.51 23.11
C LEU A 45 13.06 -0.65 23.99
N GLY A 46 13.67 -1.85 23.91
CA GLY A 46 13.22 -3.04 24.65
C GLY A 46 11.89 -3.61 24.12
N LEU A 47 11.57 -3.35 22.86
CA LEU A 47 10.35 -3.79 22.19
C LEU A 47 10.58 -5.08 21.40
N SER A 48 9.48 -5.76 21.06
CA SER A 48 9.49 -6.87 20.12
C SER A 48 9.99 -6.43 18.74
N LEU A 49 10.86 -7.23 18.13
CA LEU A 49 11.44 -6.98 16.80
C LEU A 49 10.49 -7.45 15.69
N ASP A 50 9.27 -6.93 15.69
CA ASP A 50 8.14 -7.42 14.89
C ASP A 50 7.82 -6.56 13.66
N ALA A 51 8.61 -5.51 13.40
CA ALA A 51 8.42 -4.70 12.21
C ALA A 51 8.47 -5.56 10.94
N THR A 52 7.41 -5.45 10.14
CA THR A 52 7.10 -6.36 9.04
C THR A 52 6.67 -5.56 7.82
N PHE A 53 7.08 -6.01 6.64
CA PHE A 53 6.59 -5.50 5.36
C PHE A 53 5.83 -6.58 4.60
N ILE A 54 4.62 -6.24 4.18
CA ILE A 54 3.77 -7.09 3.35
C ILE A 54 3.57 -6.34 2.03
N SER A 55 4.22 -6.83 0.97
CA SER A 55 4.14 -6.20 -0.35
C SER A 55 2.77 -6.45 -0.99
N THR A 56 2.34 -5.51 -1.81
CA THR A 56 1.23 -5.65 -2.76
C THR A 56 1.78 -5.92 -4.16
N LEU A 57 0.88 -6.07 -5.15
CA LEU A 57 1.27 -6.40 -6.53
C LEU A 57 2.09 -5.30 -7.22
N ASP A 58 1.97 -4.05 -6.76
CA ASP A 58 2.68 -2.88 -7.25
C ASP A 58 3.98 -2.57 -6.48
N ALA A 59 4.52 -3.53 -5.73
CA ALA A 59 5.77 -3.38 -4.99
C ALA A 59 6.92 -2.92 -5.91
N THR A 60 7.44 -1.72 -5.66
CA THR A 60 8.38 -1.08 -6.59
C THR A 60 9.33 -0.10 -5.90
N ILE A 61 10.29 0.43 -6.65
CA ILE A 61 11.19 1.46 -6.17
C ILE A 61 10.44 2.78 -5.96
N THR A 62 10.82 3.52 -4.93
CA THR A 62 10.32 4.89 -4.77
C THR A 62 11.09 5.88 -5.63
N ARG A 63 10.39 6.90 -6.13
CA ARG A 63 11.00 8.07 -6.79
C ARG A 63 11.42 9.15 -5.80
N ASN A 64 11.02 9.03 -4.52
CA ASN A 64 11.45 9.94 -3.48
C ASN A 64 12.86 9.53 -3.01
N VAL A 65 13.84 10.39 -3.27
CA VAL A 65 15.26 10.12 -2.99
C VAL A 65 15.53 9.91 -1.50
N GLU A 66 14.85 10.67 -0.64
CA GLU A 66 15.00 10.56 0.82
C GLU A 66 14.42 9.24 1.33
N ARG A 67 13.20 8.89 0.90
CA ARG A 67 12.57 7.59 1.21
C ARG A 67 13.46 6.42 0.75
N TRP A 68 14.02 6.51 -0.46
CA TRP A 68 14.91 5.47 -0.98
C TRP A 68 16.16 5.32 -0.12
N LYS A 69 16.83 6.42 0.22
CA LYS A 69 18.01 6.42 1.11
C LYS A 69 17.69 5.89 2.50
N ASN A 70 16.46 6.05 2.96
CA ASN A 70 15.97 5.50 4.21
C ASN A 70 15.66 4.00 4.18
N GLY A 71 15.82 3.34 3.02
CA GLY A 71 15.59 1.90 2.90
C GLY A 71 14.13 1.55 2.64
N PHE A 72 13.33 2.45 2.08
CA PHE A 72 11.90 2.21 1.83
C PHE A 72 11.54 2.31 0.34
N GLY A 73 10.69 1.39 -0.12
CA GLY A 73 10.09 1.36 -1.45
C GLY A 73 8.61 1.78 -1.44
N TYR A 74 7.86 1.33 -2.45
CA TYR A 74 6.40 1.46 -2.56
C TYR A 74 5.72 0.10 -2.68
N GLY A 75 4.38 0.11 -2.65
CA GLY A 75 3.53 -1.05 -2.94
C GLY A 75 3.55 -2.07 -1.82
N GLY A 76 3.11 -1.66 -0.63
CA GLY A 76 2.89 -2.57 0.48
C GLY A 76 2.55 -1.87 1.79
N LYS A 77 2.24 -2.69 2.78
CA LYS A 77 1.97 -2.29 4.16
C LYS A 77 3.23 -2.51 5.00
N ILE A 78 3.62 -1.53 5.80
CA ILE A 78 4.57 -1.72 6.89
C ILE A 78 3.77 -1.71 8.19
N GLU A 79 4.01 -2.67 9.05
CA GLU A 79 3.38 -2.76 10.37
C GLU A 79 4.41 -3.09 11.44
N TRP A 80 4.13 -2.65 12.68
CA TRP A 80 4.91 -2.96 13.87
C TRP A 80 3.99 -2.87 15.09
N GLY A 81 4.27 -3.69 16.10
CA GLY A 81 3.41 -3.82 17.28
C GLY A 81 1.99 -4.29 16.95
N ASP A 82 1.05 -3.95 17.84
CA ASP A 82 -0.35 -4.35 17.80
C ASP A 82 -1.30 -3.19 17.44
N GLY A 83 -0.73 -2.04 17.03
CA GLY A 83 -1.46 -0.80 16.78
C GLY A 83 -1.75 0.05 18.01
N ALA A 84 -1.47 -0.44 19.23
CA ALA A 84 -1.54 0.35 20.46
C ALA A 84 -0.17 0.92 20.88
N LEU A 85 0.91 0.44 20.26
CA LEU A 85 2.27 0.91 20.52
C LEU A 85 2.44 2.39 20.09
N GLU A 86 2.83 3.24 21.04
CA GLU A 86 3.11 4.67 20.83
C GLU A 86 4.47 4.91 20.15
N LEU A 87 4.70 4.29 18.99
CA LEU A 87 5.91 4.43 18.18
C LEU A 87 5.55 4.77 16.74
N ILE A 88 6.09 5.88 16.23
CA ILE A 88 5.90 6.30 14.83
C ILE A 88 7.26 6.44 14.14
N ILE A 89 7.43 5.74 13.03
CA ILE A 89 8.65 5.79 12.22
C ILE A 89 8.49 6.82 11.10
N LEU A 90 9.13 7.98 11.24
CA LEU A 90 8.99 9.10 10.30
C LEU A 90 9.69 8.83 8.96
N ASP A 91 10.79 8.07 8.96
CA ASP A 91 11.59 7.76 7.76
C ASP A 91 10.81 7.02 6.67
N VAL A 92 9.70 6.36 7.03
CA VAL A 92 8.80 5.67 6.09
C VAL A 92 8.19 6.66 5.10
N LEU A 93 8.00 7.91 5.53
CA LEU A 93 7.28 8.95 4.78
C LEU A 93 5.94 8.42 4.28
N PRO A 94 5.04 7.91 5.15
CA PRO A 94 3.80 7.28 4.70
C PRO A 94 3.04 8.21 3.74
N ASN A 95 2.60 7.67 2.62
CA ASN A 95 1.67 8.35 1.72
C ASN A 95 0.25 7.91 2.07
N ALA A 96 -0.70 8.84 2.10
CA ALA A 96 -2.11 8.58 2.40
C ALA A 96 -2.87 7.97 1.20
N CYS A 97 -2.25 7.02 0.49
CA CYS A 97 -2.94 6.24 -0.52
C CYS A 97 -3.72 5.12 0.18
N GLY A 98 -4.99 4.94 -0.19
CA GLY A 98 -5.86 3.88 0.30
C GLY A 98 -5.88 2.68 -0.66
N MET A 99 -6.24 1.52 -0.13
CA MET A 99 -6.51 0.33 -0.91
C MET A 99 -7.84 -0.28 -0.47
N LEU A 100 -8.73 -0.48 -1.43
CA LEU A 100 -9.97 -1.23 -1.24
C LEU A 100 -9.88 -2.53 -2.01
N VAL A 101 -10.12 -3.64 -1.33
CA VAL A 101 -10.19 -4.97 -1.91
C VAL A 101 -11.58 -5.53 -1.66
N GLY A 102 -12.21 -6.09 -2.68
CA GLY A 102 -13.55 -6.68 -2.57
C GLY A 102 -13.76 -7.86 -3.50
N GLY A 103 -14.72 -8.71 -3.16
CA GLY A 103 -15.15 -9.84 -3.97
C GLY A 103 -16.36 -9.51 -4.85
N LEU A 104 -16.48 -10.21 -5.98
CA LEU A 104 -17.60 -10.11 -6.91
C LEU A 104 -18.03 -11.52 -7.31
N GLU A 105 -19.33 -11.79 -7.20
CA GLU A 105 -19.95 -13.05 -7.68
C GLU A 105 -20.03 -13.08 -9.22
N GLU A 106 -20.21 -11.92 -9.83
CA GLU A 106 -20.36 -11.76 -11.27
C GLU A 106 -19.54 -10.57 -11.75
N LEU A 107 -19.04 -10.65 -12.99
CA LEU A 107 -18.35 -9.52 -13.60
C LEU A 107 -19.37 -8.42 -13.94
N PRO A 108 -19.07 -7.14 -13.62
CA PRO A 108 -19.89 -6.05 -14.09
C PRO A 108 -19.80 -5.95 -15.63
N GLU A 109 -20.92 -5.64 -16.27
CA GLU A 109 -20.96 -5.30 -17.70
C GLU A 109 -19.97 -4.17 -18.01
N ILE A 110 -19.06 -4.41 -18.97
CA ILE A 110 -17.91 -3.54 -19.22
C ILE A 110 -18.33 -2.15 -19.70
N GLU A 111 -19.39 -2.08 -20.52
CA GLU A 111 -19.95 -0.83 -21.03
C GLU A 111 -20.49 0.04 -19.89
N ASN A 112 -21.17 -0.59 -18.91
CA ASN A 112 -21.68 0.12 -17.73
C ASN A 112 -20.54 0.64 -16.85
N LEU A 113 -19.46 -0.13 -16.72
CA LEU A 113 -18.28 0.29 -15.96
C LEU A 113 -17.59 1.48 -16.62
N ILE A 114 -17.39 1.43 -17.94
CA ILE A 114 -16.79 2.51 -18.74
C ILE A 114 -17.62 3.79 -18.62
N ASP A 115 -18.95 3.71 -18.74
CA ASP A 115 -19.83 4.88 -18.61
C ASP A 115 -19.73 5.51 -17.21
N LYS A 116 -19.75 4.69 -16.15
CA LYS A 116 -19.59 5.17 -14.76
C LYS A 116 -18.22 5.83 -14.54
N ILE A 117 -17.14 5.19 -14.98
CA ILE A 117 -15.77 5.74 -14.87
C ILE A 117 -15.64 7.04 -15.66
N THR A 118 -16.23 7.10 -16.85
CA THR A 118 -16.20 8.31 -17.67
C THR A 118 -16.90 9.46 -16.94
N LYS A 119 -18.10 9.23 -16.42
CA LYS A 119 -18.85 10.23 -15.62
C LYS A 119 -18.08 10.71 -14.38
N LEU A 120 -17.38 9.81 -13.69
CA LEU A 120 -16.56 10.13 -12.52
C LEU A 120 -15.31 10.95 -12.88
N SER A 121 -14.62 10.55 -13.95
CA SER A 121 -13.31 11.08 -14.34
C SER A 121 -13.35 12.41 -15.10
N VAL A 122 -14.51 12.83 -15.63
CA VAL A 122 -14.62 14.14 -16.29
C VAL A 122 -14.30 15.25 -15.29
N LYS A 123 -13.41 16.18 -15.67
CA LYS A 123 -13.00 17.32 -14.82
C LYS A 123 -14.16 18.17 -14.28
N THR A 124 -15.30 18.16 -14.96
CA THR A 124 -16.52 18.89 -14.59
C THR A 124 -17.44 18.09 -13.66
N SER A 125 -17.08 16.88 -13.25
CA SER A 125 -17.89 16.12 -12.31
C SER A 125 -18.03 16.89 -10.99
N ASP A 126 -19.22 16.85 -10.38
CA ASP A 126 -19.50 17.41 -9.05
C ASP A 126 -19.86 16.30 -8.06
N ILE A 127 -19.27 15.12 -8.28
CA ILE A 127 -19.52 13.95 -7.43
C ILE A 127 -18.91 14.22 -6.06
N LYS A 128 -19.74 14.03 -5.04
CA LYS A 128 -19.39 14.27 -3.65
C LYS A 128 -19.63 13.01 -2.83
N VAL A 129 -18.69 12.71 -1.96
CA VAL A 129 -18.82 11.69 -0.92
C VAL A 129 -18.84 12.44 0.41
N GLU A 130 -19.93 12.29 1.17
CA GLU A 130 -20.14 13.05 2.43
C GLU A 130 -19.96 14.58 2.29
N GLY A 131 -20.34 15.13 1.13
CA GLY A 131 -20.20 16.56 0.83
C GLY A 131 -18.80 16.98 0.35
N ILE A 132 -17.81 16.09 0.36
CA ILE A 132 -16.46 16.35 -0.16
C ILE A 132 -16.43 16.02 -1.64
N LYS A 133 -16.01 16.98 -2.47
CA LYS A 133 -15.86 16.78 -3.91
C LYS A 133 -14.66 15.88 -4.19
N VAL A 134 -14.90 14.77 -4.87
CA VAL A 134 -13.86 13.78 -5.18
C VAL A 134 -12.93 14.31 -6.28
N ILE A 135 -11.62 14.16 -6.09
CA ILE A 135 -10.62 14.43 -7.14
C ILE A 135 -10.26 13.13 -7.83
N TRP A 136 -10.51 13.03 -9.14
CA TRP A 136 -10.12 11.84 -9.90
C TRP A 136 -8.59 11.74 -10.08
N ASP A 137 -8.01 10.67 -9.53
CA ASP A 137 -6.58 10.41 -9.49
C ASP A 137 -6.17 9.07 -10.12
N PHE A 138 -7.12 8.19 -10.47
CA PHE A 138 -6.83 6.93 -11.16
C PHE A 138 -6.20 7.12 -12.54
N GLY A 139 -5.28 6.22 -12.90
CA GLY A 139 -4.48 6.29 -14.12
C GLY A 139 -3.28 7.24 -14.01
N LYS A 140 -3.03 7.82 -12.83
CA LYS A 140 -1.83 8.60 -12.52
C LYS A 140 -0.95 7.81 -11.55
N GLY A 141 0.34 7.69 -11.86
CA GLY A 141 1.29 7.00 -10.99
C GLY A 141 0.91 5.52 -10.82
N ASN A 142 0.73 5.08 -9.58
CA ASN A 142 0.32 3.72 -9.23
C ASN A 142 -1.16 3.62 -8.83
N HIS A 143 -2.02 4.61 -9.11
CA HIS A 143 -3.44 4.53 -8.76
C HIS A 143 -4.24 3.82 -9.87
N PHE A 144 -4.90 2.73 -9.52
CA PHE A 144 -5.56 1.82 -10.47
C PHE A 144 -6.86 1.23 -9.92
N ILE A 145 -7.66 0.69 -10.86
CA ILE A 145 -8.84 -0.12 -10.59
C ILE A 145 -8.68 -1.38 -11.43
N ASP A 146 -8.42 -2.52 -10.78
CA ASP A 146 -8.21 -3.79 -11.45
C ASP A 146 -9.22 -4.82 -10.98
N VAL A 147 -9.67 -5.67 -11.90
CA VAL A 147 -10.57 -6.80 -11.64
C VAL A 147 -9.88 -8.10 -12.06
N PHE A 148 -9.86 -9.08 -11.17
CA PHE A 148 -9.17 -10.34 -11.30
C PHE A 148 -10.15 -11.51 -11.23
N LYS A 149 -9.88 -12.56 -12.00
CA LYS A 149 -10.51 -13.88 -11.79
C LYS A 149 -9.74 -14.63 -10.72
N VAL A 150 -10.44 -15.09 -9.68
CA VAL A 150 -9.82 -15.82 -8.58
C VAL A 150 -9.46 -17.24 -9.02
N ARG A 151 -8.29 -17.70 -8.58
CA ARG A 151 -7.85 -19.10 -8.71
C ARG A 151 -7.51 -19.61 -7.32
N ASN A 152 -8.20 -20.65 -6.87
CA ASN A 152 -7.91 -21.28 -5.59
C ASN A 152 -6.63 -22.12 -5.69
N ILE A 153 -5.53 -21.58 -5.18
CA ILE A 153 -4.21 -22.23 -5.19
C ILE A 153 -3.84 -22.85 -3.83
N ALA A 154 -4.55 -22.49 -2.75
CA ALA A 154 -4.21 -22.87 -1.39
C ALA A 154 -5.27 -23.78 -0.72
N GLY A 155 -6.31 -24.16 -1.46
CA GLY A 155 -7.42 -24.97 -0.93
C GLY A 155 -8.32 -24.19 0.04
N ILE A 156 -8.28 -22.85 0.01
CA ILE A 156 -9.17 -22.03 0.84
C ILE A 156 -10.53 -21.97 0.15
N GLU A 157 -11.54 -22.55 0.79
CA GLU A 157 -12.91 -22.56 0.28
C GLU A 157 -13.57 -21.17 0.47
N ASP A 158 -14.67 -20.92 -0.23
CA ASP A 158 -15.52 -19.71 -0.10
C ASP A 158 -14.97 -18.35 -0.58
N PHE A 159 -14.00 -18.32 -1.51
CA PHE A 159 -13.69 -17.07 -2.22
C PHE A 159 -14.67 -16.80 -3.37
N PRO A 160 -15.12 -15.54 -3.55
CA PRO A 160 -15.86 -15.13 -4.73
C PRO A 160 -15.07 -15.42 -6.03
N PRO A 161 -15.75 -15.74 -7.15
CA PRO A 161 -15.10 -16.10 -8.41
C PRO A 161 -14.25 -14.96 -9.01
N TYR A 162 -14.54 -13.72 -8.61
CA TYR A 162 -13.79 -12.54 -9.02
C TYR A 162 -13.48 -11.65 -7.81
N MET A 163 -12.40 -10.88 -7.91
CA MET A 163 -12.03 -9.87 -6.93
C MET A 163 -11.60 -8.60 -7.62
N PHE A 164 -11.73 -7.46 -6.95
CA PHE A 164 -11.21 -6.20 -7.43
C PHE A 164 -10.25 -5.58 -6.43
N ILE A 165 -9.35 -4.75 -6.93
CA ILE A 165 -8.47 -3.89 -6.14
C ILE A 165 -8.62 -2.47 -6.69
N VAL A 166 -8.97 -1.54 -5.80
CA VAL A 166 -8.95 -0.10 -6.06
C VAL A 166 -7.84 0.51 -5.22
N HIS A 167 -6.85 1.10 -5.88
CA HIS A 167 -5.78 1.84 -5.23
C HIS A 167 -5.83 3.31 -5.67
N GLY A 168 -5.97 4.23 -4.72
CA GLY A 168 -6.05 5.67 -4.98
C GLY A 168 -5.63 6.47 -3.75
N ALA A 169 -5.77 7.79 -3.79
CA ALA A 169 -5.50 8.68 -2.66
C ALA A 169 -6.65 9.66 -2.46
N GLY A 170 -6.80 10.14 -1.23
CA GLY A 170 -7.69 11.25 -0.91
C GLY A 170 -6.96 12.58 -1.09
N ASP A 171 -6.62 12.94 -2.33
CA ASP A 171 -5.85 14.16 -2.63
C ASP A 171 -6.54 15.43 -2.09
N GLU A 172 -7.87 15.43 -2.07
CA GLU A 172 -8.70 16.50 -1.50
C GLU A 172 -8.64 16.63 0.03
N LEU A 173 -8.02 15.67 0.73
CA LEU A 173 -7.88 15.65 2.19
C LEU A 173 -6.43 15.80 2.67
N ARG A 174 -5.46 16.08 1.79
CA ARG A 174 -4.03 16.20 2.15
C ARG A 174 -3.71 17.42 3.00
N ASP A 175 -4.46 18.51 2.81
CA ASP A 175 -4.27 19.74 3.58
C ASP A 175 -5.24 19.79 4.77
N ASP A 176 -4.88 20.59 5.78
CA ASP A 176 -5.76 20.92 6.90
C ASP A 176 -7.10 21.43 6.38
N ASN A 177 -8.18 20.85 6.90
CA ASN A 177 -9.54 21.12 6.46
C ASN A 177 -10.49 21.22 7.66
N GLN A 178 -11.77 21.47 7.39
CA GLN A 178 -12.77 21.66 8.46
C GLN A 178 -12.95 20.44 9.36
N ARG A 179 -12.47 19.25 8.96
CA ARG A 179 -12.52 18.01 9.75
C ARG A 179 -11.25 17.76 10.57
N GLY A 180 -10.22 18.61 10.46
CA GLY A 180 -8.99 18.52 11.24
C GLY A 180 -7.73 18.65 10.39
N TYR A 181 -6.61 18.16 10.95
CA TYR A 181 -5.35 18.07 10.21
C TYR A 181 -5.51 17.18 8.98
N GLY A 182 -4.86 17.56 7.88
CA GLY A 182 -4.85 16.77 6.65
C GLY A 182 -4.32 15.35 6.87
N LEU A 183 -4.67 14.44 5.95
CA LEU A 183 -4.11 13.08 5.89
C LEU A 183 -2.59 13.09 5.74
#